data_AF-A0A947BTQ4-F1
#
_entry.id   AF-A0A947BTQ4-F1
#
_cell.length_a   1.000
_cell.length_b   1.000
_cell.length_c   1.000
_cell.angle_alpha   90.00
_cell.angle_beta   90.00
_cell.angle_gamma   90.00
#
_symmetry.space_group_name_H-M   'P 1'
#
loop_
_entity.id
_entity.type
_entity.pdbx_description
1 polymer ?
#
loop_
_entity_poly.entity_id
_entity_poly.type
_entity_poly.pdbx_seq_one_letter_code
_entity_poly.pdbx_strand_id
1 'polypeptide(L)'
;MGLRQILDRARPLFVKGGRYQHFHAVFEALDTFLYTPEDVTTVAPHVRDGLDLKRLMIYVWIAVFPCALFGSWNVGFQANMAMADMGVLAAPGWRGESLALFGLGYDPSSIADCLVHG
;
A
#
# COMPACT_ATOMS: atom_id res chain seq x y z
N MET A 1 18.91 23.84 2.27
CA MET A 1 19.76 22.85 2.97
C MET A 1 18.82 22.01 3.83
N GLY A 2 18.45 20.81 3.38
CA GLY A 2 17.34 20.04 3.96
C GLY A 2 17.20 18.66 3.31
N LEU A 3 16.06 17.99 3.50
CA LEU A 3 15.79 16.62 3.05
C LEU A 3 16.14 16.36 1.57
N ARG A 4 15.95 17.34 0.67
CA ARG A 4 16.36 17.27 -0.74
C ARG A 4 17.84 17.01 -0.94
N GLN A 5 18.73 17.67 -0.19
CA GLN A 5 20.18 17.45 -0.31
C GLN A 5 20.62 16.07 0.17
N ILE A 6 19.88 15.48 1.11
CA ILE A 6 20.13 14.12 1.59
C ILE A 6 19.76 13.11 0.50
N LEU A 7 18.59 13.29 -0.12
CA LEU A 7 18.15 12.48 -1.25
C LEU A 7 19.10 12.63 -2.45
N ASP A 8 19.51 13.85 -2.80
CA ASP A 8 20.44 14.10 -3.91
C ASP A 8 21.81 13.47 -3.68
N ARG A 9 22.31 13.46 -2.43
CA ARG A 9 23.57 12.76 -2.06
C ARG A 9 23.44 11.24 -2.13
N ALA A 10 22.26 10.70 -1.83
CA ALA A 10 22.00 9.26 -1.85
C ALA A 10 21.71 8.74 -3.26
N ARG A 11 21.13 9.57 -4.14
CA ARG A 11 20.73 9.23 -5.52
C ARG A 11 21.79 8.47 -6.34
N PRO A 12 23.10 8.82 -6.34
CA PRO A 12 24.10 8.11 -7.12
C PRO A 12 24.25 6.62 -6.76
N LEU A 13 23.88 6.23 -5.54
CA LEU A 13 23.95 4.84 -5.08
C LEU A 13 22.83 3.98 -5.67
N PHE A 14 21.72 4.59 -6.10
CA PHE A 14 20.52 3.93 -6.59
C PHE A 14 20.38 4.00 -8.12
N VAL A 15 21.05 4.94 -8.79
CA VAL A 15 21.05 5.07 -10.26
C VAL A 15 21.86 3.94 -10.92
N LYS A 16 21.64 3.70 -12.23
CA LYS A 16 22.30 2.67 -13.03
C LYS A 16 23.84 2.73 -12.86
N GLY A 17 24.44 1.68 -12.33
CA GLY A 17 25.86 1.61 -11.96
C GLY A 17 26.18 1.79 -10.46
N GLY A 18 25.18 2.14 -9.64
CA GLY A 18 25.30 2.23 -8.19
C GLY A 18 25.13 0.88 -7.47
N ARG A 19 25.66 0.79 -6.25
CA ARG A 19 25.61 -0.44 -5.41
C ARG A 19 24.18 -0.94 -5.16
N TYR A 20 23.20 -0.03 -5.12
CA TYR A 20 21.80 -0.33 -4.82
C TYR A 20 20.86 -0.12 -6.02
N GLN A 21 21.36 -0.30 -7.25
CA GLN A 21 20.57 -0.15 -8.48
C GLN A 21 19.25 -0.94 -8.48
N HIS A 22 19.20 -2.11 -7.83
CA HIS A 22 17.98 -2.92 -7.72
C HIS A 22 16.85 -2.19 -6.96
N PHE A 23 17.19 -1.27 -6.06
CA PHE A 23 16.24 -0.48 -5.27
C PHE A 23 15.94 0.89 -5.88
N HIS A 24 16.34 1.14 -7.14
CA HIS A 24 16.08 2.40 -7.83
C HIS A 24 14.61 2.79 -7.80
N ALA A 25 13.71 1.85 -8.11
CA ALA A 25 12.28 2.10 -8.17
C ALA A 25 11.70 2.56 -6.83
N VAL A 26 12.18 1.98 -5.72
CA VAL A 26 11.75 2.35 -4.37
C VAL A 26 12.27 3.74 -4.00
N PHE A 27 13.54 4.02 -4.31
CA PHE A 27 14.14 5.33 -4.09
C PHE A 27 13.43 6.43 -4.90
N GLU A 28 13.16 6.19 -6.18
CA GLU A 28 12.44 7.10 -7.06
C GLU A 28 11.00 7.36 -6.60
N ALA A 29 10.30 6.32 -6.14
CA ALA A 29 8.96 6.45 -5.58
C ALA A 29 8.95 7.35 -4.34
N LEU A 30 9.93 7.20 -3.45
CA LEU A 30 10.06 8.07 -2.26
C LEU A 30 10.40 9.51 -2.63
N ASP A 31 11.32 9.71 -3.57
CA ASP A 31 11.71 11.06 -4.01
C ASP A 31 10.54 11.79 -4.69
N THR A 32 9.81 11.10 -5.59
CA THR A 32 8.63 11.67 -6.28
C THR A 32 7.39 11.80 -5.39
N PHE A 33 7.31 11.07 -4.28
CA PHE A 33 6.28 11.29 -3.26
C PHE A 33 6.50 12.64 -2.54
N LEU A 34 7.75 12.91 -2.15
CA LEU A 34 8.12 14.11 -1.39
C LEU A 34 8.26 15.36 -2.26
N TYR A 35 8.78 15.21 -3.48
CA TYR A 35 9.12 16.31 -4.37
C TYR A 35 8.55 16.12 -5.78
N THR A 36 8.30 17.23 -6.46
CA THR A 36 7.88 17.22 -7.87
C THR A 36 9.02 16.67 -8.75
N PRO A 37 8.71 15.86 -9.78
CA PRO A 37 9.69 15.44 -10.78
C PRO A 37 10.42 16.62 -11.42
N GLU A 38 11.69 16.43 -11.77
CA GLU A 38 12.49 17.43 -12.49
C GLU A 38 12.17 17.48 -14.00
N ASP A 39 11.44 16.50 -14.52
CA ASP A 39 11.10 16.39 -15.93
C ASP A 39 10.11 17.50 -16.34
N VAL A 40 10.56 18.36 -17.25
CA VAL A 40 9.76 19.45 -17.82
C VAL A 40 9.50 19.19 -19.29
N THR A 41 8.33 19.64 -19.77
CA THR A 41 7.99 19.52 -21.19
C THR A 41 8.91 20.38 -22.04
N THR A 42 9.61 19.76 -23.00
CA THR A 42 10.55 20.43 -23.92
C THR A 42 9.86 21.03 -25.14
N VAL A 43 8.67 20.52 -25.49
CA VAL A 43 7.87 20.95 -26.65
C VAL A 43 6.53 21.53 -26.17
N ALA A 44 5.98 22.49 -26.90
CA ALA A 44 4.69 23.10 -26.60
C ALA A 44 3.55 22.07 -26.68
N PRO A 45 2.83 21.78 -25.58
CA PRO A 45 1.67 20.89 -25.61
C PRO A 45 0.42 21.63 -26.09
N HIS A 46 -0.60 20.88 -26.51
CA HIS A 46 -1.90 21.42 -26.92
C HIS A 46 -2.63 22.14 -25.76
N VAL A 47 -2.54 21.59 -24.54
CA VAL A 47 -3.03 22.18 -23.29
C VAL A 47 -2.02 21.88 -22.19
N ARG A 48 -1.76 22.86 -21.31
CA ARG A 48 -0.93 22.67 -20.11
C ARG A 48 -1.85 22.49 -18.90
N ASP A 49 -1.86 21.29 -18.33
CA ASP A 49 -2.46 21.01 -17.02
C ASP A 49 -1.40 21.20 -15.92
N GLY A 50 -1.81 21.75 -14.78
CA GLY A 50 -0.98 21.91 -13.59
C GLY A 50 -1.09 20.75 -12.59
N LEU A 51 -1.97 19.78 -12.86
CA LEU A 51 -2.14 18.61 -12.00
C LEU A 51 -1.02 17.60 -12.20
N ASP A 52 -0.33 17.28 -11.11
CA ASP A 52 0.59 16.15 -11.06
C ASP A 52 -0.23 14.86 -10.88
N LEU A 53 -0.35 14.07 -11.96
CA LEU A 53 -1.12 12.82 -11.99
C LEU A 53 -0.62 11.81 -10.94
N LYS A 54 0.69 11.75 -10.70
CA LYS A 54 1.27 10.82 -9.73
C LYS A 54 0.86 11.21 -8.31
N ARG A 55 0.91 12.51 -7.99
CA ARG A 55 0.47 13.04 -6.69
C ARG A 55 -1.04 12.87 -6.49
N LEU A 56 -1.84 13.12 -7.52
CA LEU A 56 -3.29 12.89 -7.46
C LEU A 56 -3.61 11.42 -7.13
N MET A 57 -2.93 10.47 -7.78
CA MET A 57 -3.11 9.04 -7.51
C MET A 57 -2.73 8.65 -6.07
N ILE A 58 -1.70 9.26 -5.49
CA ILE A 58 -1.33 9.06 -4.09
C ILE A 58 -2.48 9.50 -3.16
N TYR A 59 -3.09 10.66 -3.42
CA TYR A 59 -4.23 11.13 -2.63
C TYR A 59 -5.44 10.21 -2.74
N VAL A 60 -5.72 9.68 -3.93
CA VAL A 60 -6.80 8.69 -4.13
C VAL A 60 -6.54 7.44 -3.30
N TRP A 61 -5.31 6.92 -3.31
CA TRP A 61 -4.93 5.76 -2.49
C TRP A 61 -5.13 6.01 -0.99
N ILE A 62 -4.69 7.18 -0.50
CA ILE A 62 -4.87 7.57 0.90
C ILE A 62 -6.36 7.66 1.26
N ALA A 63 -7.21 8.16 0.35
CA ALA A 63 -8.64 8.25 0.57
C ALA A 63 -9.36 6.88 0.56
N VAL A 64 -8.90 5.94 -0.26
CA VAL A 64 -9.48 4.59 -0.36
C VAL A 64 -9.05 3.69 0.79
N PHE A 65 -7.86 3.91 1.36
CA PHE A 65 -7.29 3.03 2.38
C PHE A 65 -8.20 2.81 3.62
N PRO A 66 -8.81 3.84 4.24
CA PRO A 66 -9.75 3.63 5.35
C PRO A 66 -10.99 2.83 4.95
N CYS A 67 -11.52 3.07 3.76
CA CYS A 67 -12.68 2.34 3.24
C CYS A 67 -12.36 0.87 2.99
N ALA A 68 -11.16 0.58 2.48
CA ALA A 68 -10.68 -0.79 2.26
C ALA A 68 -10.51 -1.54 3.58
N LEU A 69 -9.91 -0.91 4.60
CA LEU A 69 -9.78 -1.49 5.94
C LEU A 69 -11.13 -1.79 6.59
N PHE A 70 -12.07 -0.85 6.50
CA PHE A 70 -13.43 -1.08 7.01
C PHE A 70 -14.14 -2.20 6.26
N GLY A 71 -14.01 -2.26 4.93
CA GLY A 71 -14.58 -3.32 4.11
C GLY A 71 -14.05 -4.70 4.49
N SER A 72 -12.73 -4.83 4.63
CA SER A 72 -12.08 -6.07 5.08
C SER A 72 -12.57 -6.48 6.47
N TRP A 73 -12.56 -5.58 7.45
CA TRP A 73 -13.09 -5.87 8.78
C TRP A 73 -14.57 -6.28 8.75
N ASN A 74 -15.41 -5.60 7.96
CA ASN A 74 -16.84 -5.88 7.91
C ASN A 74 -17.14 -7.25 7.27
N VAL A 75 -16.46 -7.59 6.17
CA VAL A 75 -16.60 -8.89 5.51
C VAL A 75 -16.12 -10.00 6.44
N GLY A 76 -14.98 -9.83 7.11
CA GLY A 76 -14.47 -10.83 8.03
C GLY A 76 -15.33 -10.99 9.28
N PHE A 77 -15.92 -9.90 9.79
CA PHE A 77 -16.89 -9.96 10.89
C PHE A 77 -18.12 -10.80 10.52
N GLN A 78 -18.70 -10.60 9.33
CA GLN A 78 -19.83 -11.39 8.85
C GLN A 78 -19.46 -12.86 8.64
N ALA A 79 -18.28 -13.12 8.08
CA ALA A 79 -17.78 -14.48 7.85
C ALA A 79 -17.54 -15.22 9.17
N ASN A 80 -16.90 -14.57 10.15
CA ASN A 80 -16.63 -15.16 11.47
C ASN A 80 -17.94 -15.41 12.24
N MET A 81 -18.92 -14.49 12.19
CA MET A 81 -20.25 -14.74 12.79
C MET A 81 -20.93 -15.96 12.16
N ALA A 82 -20.90 -16.07 10.83
CA ALA A 82 -21.50 -17.19 10.13
C ALA A 82 -20.79 -18.53 10.46
N MET A 83 -19.46 -18.51 10.58
CA MET A 83 -18.68 -19.68 11.00
C MET A 83 -19.00 -20.10 12.44
N ALA A 84 -19.16 -19.14 13.35
CA ALA A 84 -19.53 -19.40 14.73
C ALA A 84 -20.93 -20.03 14.84
N ASP A 85 -21.91 -19.53 14.07
CA ASP A 85 -23.29 -20.06 14.06
C ASP A 85 -23.36 -21.47 13.45
N MET A 86 -22.57 -21.73 12.40
CA MET A 86 -22.48 -23.06 11.76
C MET A 86 -21.57 -24.04 12.50
N GLY A 87 -20.88 -23.63 13.56
CA GLY A 87 -19.92 -24.47 14.30
C GLY A 87 -18.66 -24.84 13.51
N VAL A 88 -18.29 -24.04 12.50
CA VAL A 88 -17.12 -24.28 11.64
C VAL A 88 -15.87 -23.71 12.32
N LEU A 89 -14.96 -24.59 12.73
CA LEU A 89 -13.76 -24.21 13.50
C LEU A 89 -12.60 -23.66 12.66
N ALA A 90 -12.59 -23.93 11.35
CA ALA A 90 -11.55 -23.45 10.45
C ALA A 90 -12.05 -23.32 9.01
N ALA A 91 -11.61 -22.26 8.33
CA ALA A 91 -11.86 -22.12 6.90
C ALA A 91 -10.97 -23.11 6.12
N PRO A 92 -11.51 -23.86 5.15
CA PRO A 92 -10.69 -24.76 4.35
C PRO A 92 -9.78 -24.00 3.36
N GLY A 93 -8.61 -24.58 3.08
CA GLY A 93 -7.66 -24.11 2.05
C GLY A 93 -6.59 -23.15 2.56
N TRP A 94 -5.83 -22.57 1.61
CA TRP A 94 -4.64 -21.75 1.89
C TRP A 94 -4.90 -20.55 2.82
N ARG A 95 -6.13 -19.99 2.79
CA ARG A 95 -6.54 -18.87 3.65
C ARG A 95 -6.68 -19.28 5.12
N GLY A 96 -7.15 -20.49 5.39
CA GLY A 96 -7.18 -21.03 6.75
C GLY A 96 -5.79 -21.39 7.25
N GLU A 97 -4.97 -21.98 6.37
CA GLU A 97 -3.57 -22.31 6.69
C GLU A 97 -2.74 -21.05 6.99
N SER A 98 -2.93 -19.95 6.25
CA SER A 98 -2.24 -18.69 6.53
C SER A 98 -2.69 -18.06 7.85
N LEU A 99 -3.99 -18.07 8.15
CA LEU A 99 -4.51 -17.59 9.44
C LEU A 99 -3.96 -18.40 10.62
N ALA A 100 -3.94 -19.73 10.49
CA ALA A 100 -3.38 -20.62 11.48
C ALA A 100 -1.86 -20.40 11.69
N LEU A 101 -1.11 -20.15 10.61
CA LEU A 101 0.32 -19.84 10.67
C LEU A 101 0.61 -18.56 11.47
N PHE A 102 -0.25 -17.54 11.32
CA PHE A 102 -0.13 -16.28 12.08
C PHE A 102 -0.75 -16.35 13.49
N GLY A 103 -1.31 -17.50 13.89
CA GLY A 103 -1.95 -17.70 15.19
C GLY A 103 -3.24 -16.91 15.37
N LEU A 104 -3.88 -16.51 14.27
CA LEU A 104 -5.12 -15.74 14.28
C LEU A 104 -6.33 -16.67 14.23
N GLY A 105 -7.35 -16.32 15.03
CA GLY A 105 -8.57 -17.10 15.15
C GLY A 105 -9.67 -16.67 14.19
N TYR A 106 -10.90 -17.07 14.53
CA TYR A 106 -12.13 -16.70 13.81
C TYR A 106 -13.13 -16.03 14.77
N ASP A 107 -12.65 -15.33 15.80
CA ASP A 107 -13.53 -14.71 16.80
C ASP A 107 -14.18 -13.43 16.23
N PRO A 108 -15.53 -13.34 16.15
CA PRO A 108 -16.23 -12.13 15.70
C PRO A 108 -16.01 -10.90 16.61
N SER A 109 -15.63 -11.10 17.87
CA SER A 109 -15.37 -10.01 18.81
C SER A 109 -13.96 -9.42 18.67
N SER A 110 -13.05 -10.15 18.02
CA SER A 110 -11.68 -9.71 17.76
C SER A 110 -11.61 -8.90 16.46
N ILE A 111 -11.21 -7.63 16.57
CA ILE A 111 -11.01 -6.75 15.40
C ILE A 111 -9.89 -7.29 14.50
N ALA A 112 -8.83 -7.85 15.07
CA ALA A 112 -7.69 -8.38 14.32
C ALA A 112 -8.09 -9.64 13.52
N ASP A 113 -8.85 -10.54 14.14
CA ASP A 113 -9.32 -11.77 13.47
C ASP A 113 -10.28 -11.41 12.34
N CYS A 114 -11.17 -10.44 12.57
CA CYS A 114 -12.11 -9.96 11.54
C CYS A 114 -11.39 -9.21 10.40
N LEU A 115 -10.36 -8.41 10.70
CA LEU A 115 -9.61 -7.68 9.69
C LEU A 115 -8.71 -8.58 8.83
N VAL A 116 -8.10 -9.62 9.40
CA VAL A 116 -7.21 -10.49 8.62
C VAL A 116 -7.99 -11.58 7.88
N HIS A 117 -9.17 -11.96 8.38
CA HIS A 117 -10.02 -12.95 7.73
C HIS A 117 -10.74 -12.44 6.47
N GLY A 118 -11.15 -11.17 6.45
CA GLY A 118 -11.92 -10.55 5.37
C GLY A 118 -11.08 -9.99 4.24
#